data_AF-A0A2T1DCF5-F1
#
_entry.id   AF-A0A2T1DCF5-F1
#
_cell.length_a   1.000
_cell.length_b   1.000
_cell.length_c   1.000
_cell.angle_alpha   90.00
_cell.angle_beta   90.00
_cell.angle_gamma   90.00
#
_symmetry.space_group_name_H-M   'P 1'
#
loop_
_entity.id
_entity.type
_entity.pdbx_description
1 polymer ?
#
loop_
_entity_poly.entity_id
_entity_poly.type
_entity_poly.pdbx_seq_one_letter_code
_entity_poly.pdbx_strand_id
1 'polypeptide(L)'
;MSQSCLMKLRDIIDPLMVLLDDANAAETLLDATDGQFERRAYVRSTMVMIEGTIWILKQTCLKASNPNRTRHLAVAEFAMLSDQTYDLKNNGEVRTTTKFLKLPDNLRFTINMCNRLFGCSLNLQAGDASWDRFLKAVAVRNRIMHPKVITDFEITNQEIDNCKQVVSWFNTMIHEFVTQLRKNAESISNSEEA
;
A
#
# COMPACT_ATOMS: atom_id res chain seq x y z
N MET A 1 -30.99 3.79 -9.39
CA MET A 1 -30.10 4.88 -9.85
C MET A 1 -29.07 5.14 -8.75
N SER A 2 -27.89 4.54 -8.85
CA SER A 2 -26.80 4.82 -7.91
C SER A 2 -25.91 5.86 -8.55
N GLN A 3 -25.82 7.02 -7.90
CA GLN A 3 -24.91 8.09 -8.25
C GLN A 3 -23.50 7.51 -8.11
N SER A 4 -22.89 7.15 -9.25
CA SER A 4 -21.47 6.77 -9.32
C SER A 4 -20.67 7.94 -8.76
N CYS A 5 -20.29 7.88 -7.49
CA CYS A 5 -19.48 8.89 -6.84
C CYS A 5 -18.14 8.94 -7.60
N LEU A 6 -17.99 9.96 -8.44
CA LEU A 6 -16.78 10.15 -9.22
C LEU A 6 -15.66 10.49 -8.24
N MET A 7 -14.76 9.53 -8.01
CA MET A 7 -13.63 9.71 -7.11
C MET A 7 -12.77 10.88 -7.62
N LYS A 8 -12.54 11.86 -6.75
CA LYS A 8 -11.64 12.98 -7.04
C LYS A 8 -10.21 12.58 -6.66
N LEU A 9 -9.23 13.17 -7.34
CA LEU A 9 -7.82 12.92 -7.04
C LEU A 9 -7.45 13.24 -5.58
N ARG A 10 -8.09 14.25 -4.97
CA ARG A 10 -7.91 14.59 -3.55
C ARG A 10 -8.35 13.46 -2.60
N ASP A 11 -9.36 12.66 -2.97
CA ASP A 11 -9.82 11.53 -2.17
C ASP A 11 -8.74 10.43 -2.04
N ILE A 12 -7.71 10.48 -2.90
CA ILE A 12 -6.54 9.61 -2.86
C ILE A 12 -5.37 10.33 -2.19
N ILE A 13 -5.06 11.57 -2.62
CA ILE A 13 -3.86 12.29 -2.16
C ILE A 13 -3.94 12.67 -0.68
N ASP A 14 -5.07 13.23 -0.22
CA ASP A 14 -5.19 13.76 1.14
C ASP A 14 -4.88 12.70 2.22
N PRO A 15 -5.45 11.47 2.19
CA PRO A 15 -5.09 10.45 3.18
C PRO A 15 -3.65 9.91 3.02
N LEU A 16 -3.07 9.93 1.82
CA LEU A 16 -1.66 9.57 1.62
C LEU A 16 -0.72 10.59 2.27
N MET A 17 -1.06 11.88 2.19
CA MET A 17 -0.28 12.95 2.79
C MET A 17 -0.22 12.82 4.32
N VAL A 18 -1.34 12.48 4.97
CA VAL A 18 -1.36 12.24 6.43
C VAL A 18 -0.37 11.14 6.82
N LEU A 19 -0.38 10.01 6.10
CA LEU A 19 0.52 8.89 6.36
C LEU A 19 1.99 9.25 6.12
N LEU A 20 2.26 10.04 5.08
CA LEU A 20 3.60 10.52 4.77
C LEU A 20 4.11 11.50 5.84
N ASP A 21 3.25 12.41 6.30
CA ASP A 21 3.60 13.38 7.35
C ASP A 21 3.94 12.69 8.67
N ASP A 22 3.19 11.64 9.06
CA ASP A 22 3.48 10.83 10.25
C ASP A 22 4.84 10.11 10.14
N ALA A 23 5.18 9.59 8.95
CA ALA A 23 6.47 8.97 8.70
C ALA A 23 7.62 9.98 8.74
N ASN A 24 7.43 11.17 8.15
CA ASN A 24 8.40 12.27 8.16
C ASN A 24 8.64 12.82 9.57
N ALA A 25 7.58 12.94 10.38
CA ALA A 25 7.70 13.35 11.78
C ALA A 25 8.52 12.33 12.59
N ALA A 26 8.29 11.04 12.36
CA ALA A 26 9.08 9.98 12.99
C ALA A 26 10.54 9.97 12.51
N GLU A 27 10.82 10.30 11.24
CA GLU A 27 12.18 10.46 10.74
C GLU A 27 12.89 11.66 11.37
N THR A 28 12.19 12.79 11.50
CA THR A 28 12.73 13.99 12.16
C THR A 28 13.09 13.70 13.62
N LEU A 29 12.24 12.94 14.32
CA LEU A 29 12.50 12.49 15.68
C LEU A 29 13.73 11.56 15.74
N LEU A 30 13.86 10.64 14.78
CA LEU A 30 15.01 9.76 14.65
C LEU A 30 16.30 10.55 14.45
N ASP A 31 16.33 11.51 13.52
CA ASP A 31 17.53 12.29 13.21
C ASP A 31 17.97 13.19 14.37
N ALA A 32 17.07 13.54 15.28
CA ALA A 32 17.38 14.39 16.44
C ALA A 32 18.11 13.65 17.58
N THR A 33 17.88 12.34 17.77
CA THR A 33 18.40 11.60 18.94
C THR A 33 18.97 10.23 18.60
N ASP A 34 18.44 9.55 17.58
CA ASP A 34 18.84 8.20 17.12
C ASP A 34 18.91 7.13 18.22
N GLY A 35 17.98 7.18 19.18
CA GLY A 35 17.83 6.15 20.20
C GLY A 35 16.94 4.98 19.75
N GLN A 36 16.92 3.90 20.55
CA GLN A 36 16.14 2.70 20.23
C GLN A 36 14.62 2.95 20.24
N PHE A 37 14.13 3.95 20.99
CA PHE A 37 12.73 4.34 20.93
C PHE A 37 12.40 4.95 19.56
N GLU A 38 13.21 5.91 19.12
CA GLU A 38 13.05 6.67 17.89
C GLU A 38 13.17 5.75 16.67
N ARG A 39 14.11 4.80 16.70
CA ARG A 39 14.25 3.75 15.68
C ARG A 39 12.98 2.91 15.54
N ARG A 40 12.40 2.47 16.66
CA ARG A 40 11.15 1.69 16.63
C ARG A 40 9.97 2.54 16.20
N ALA A 41 9.92 3.81 16.61
CA ALA A 41 8.90 4.76 16.18
C ALA A 41 8.95 4.94 14.66
N TYR A 42 10.14 5.18 14.11
CA TYR A 42 10.36 5.32 12.67
C TYR A 42 9.92 4.08 11.89
N VAL A 43 10.41 2.89 12.25
CA VAL A 43 10.02 1.64 11.56
C VAL A 43 8.51 1.40 11.62
N ARG A 44 7.85 1.68 12.76
CA ARG A 44 6.40 1.52 12.89
C ARG A 44 5.65 2.51 12.02
N SER A 45 6.01 3.81 12.04
CA SER A 45 5.37 4.84 11.21
C SER A 45 5.57 4.55 9.73
N THR A 46 6.76 4.13 9.30
CA THR A 46 7.02 3.70 7.92
C THR A 46 6.11 2.56 7.49
N MET A 47 5.94 1.54 8.35
CA MET A 47 5.12 0.38 8.02
C MET A 47 3.63 0.73 7.96
N VAL A 48 3.17 1.61 8.85
CA VAL A 48 1.81 2.17 8.82
C VAL A 48 1.58 2.95 7.53
N MET A 49 2.53 3.77 7.10
CA MET A 49 2.44 4.50 5.84
C MET A 49 2.32 3.55 4.64
N ILE A 50 3.13 2.49 4.58
CA ILE A 50 3.10 1.50 3.49
C ILE A 50 1.76 0.72 3.51
N GLU A 51 1.37 0.16 4.65
CA GLU A 51 0.11 -0.63 4.77
C GLU A 51 -1.12 0.25 4.51
N GLY A 52 -1.14 1.46 5.04
CA GLY A 52 -2.22 2.44 4.82
C GLY A 52 -2.31 2.87 3.36
N THR A 53 -1.17 3.11 2.70
CA THR A 53 -1.13 3.42 1.27
C THR A 53 -1.68 2.28 0.42
N ILE A 54 -1.26 1.05 0.69
CA ILE A 54 -1.78 -0.15 0.01
C ILE A 54 -3.30 -0.23 0.18
N TRP A 55 -3.80 0.00 1.39
CA TRP A 55 -5.24 0.01 1.64
C TRP A 55 -5.97 1.08 0.82
N ILE A 56 -5.46 2.32 0.80
CA ILE A 56 -6.04 3.42 0.00
C ILE A 56 -6.10 3.02 -1.48
N LEU A 57 -5.01 2.47 -2.04
CA LEU A 57 -4.96 2.01 -3.43
C LEU A 57 -5.95 0.87 -3.71
N LYS A 58 -6.13 -0.07 -2.78
CA LYS A 58 -7.15 -1.12 -2.90
C LYS A 58 -8.56 -0.54 -2.95
N GLN A 59 -8.86 0.42 -2.07
CA GLN A 59 -10.16 1.11 -2.06
C GLN A 59 -10.38 1.92 -3.35
N THR A 60 -9.33 2.52 -3.89
CA THR A 60 -9.35 3.17 -5.21
C THR A 60 -9.67 2.18 -6.32
N CYS A 61 -9.07 0.99 -6.33
CA CYS A 61 -9.39 -0.08 -7.28
C CYS A 61 -10.86 -0.54 -7.16
N LEU A 62 -11.36 -0.74 -5.94
CA LEU A 62 -12.75 -1.14 -5.69
C LEU A 62 -13.75 -0.09 -6.18
N LYS A 63 -13.49 1.19 -5.92
CA LYS A 63 -14.37 2.30 -6.34
C LYS A 63 -14.30 2.56 -7.85
N ALA A 64 -13.17 2.25 -8.49
CA ALA A 64 -13.03 2.34 -9.94
C ALA A 64 -13.74 1.21 -10.69
N SER A 65 -14.02 0.09 -10.01
CA SER A 65 -14.78 -1.03 -10.56
C SER A 65 -16.25 -0.63 -10.73
N ASN A 66 -16.72 -0.65 -11.96
CA ASN A 66 -18.13 -0.44 -12.27
C ASN A 66 -18.66 -1.67 -13.05
N PRO A 67 -19.71 -2.35 -12.55
CA PRO A 67 -20.30 -3.51 -13.22
C PRO A 67 -20.73 -3.23 -14.67
N ASN A 68 -21.01 -1.96 -15.00
CA ASN A 68 -21.53 -1.52 -16.30
C ASN A 68 -20.49 -0.76 -17.15
N ARG A 69 -19.18 -0.82 -16.83
CA ARG A 69 -18.11 -0.19 -17.64
C ARG A 69 -16.96 -1.17 -17.94
N THR A 70 -16.00 -0.73 -18.75
CA THR A 70 -14.80 -1.45 -19.21
C THR A 70 -13.83 -1.93 -18.12
N ARG A 71 -13.98 -1.51 -16.87
CA ARG A 71 -13.09 -1.87 -15.74
C ARG A 71 -13.74 -2.90 -14.83
N HIS A 72 -13.77 -4.16 -15.29
CA HIS A 72 -14.34 -5.28 -14.54
C HIS A 72 -13.33 -5.89 -13.55
N LEU A 73 -13.84 -6.30 -12.38
CA LEU A 73 -13.13 -7.10 -11.38
C LEU A 73 -13.69 -8.52 -11.38
N ALA A 74 -12.81 -9.51 -11.51
CA ALA A 74 -13.19 -10.88 -11.20
C ALA A 74 -13.57 -11.00 -9.71
N VAL A 75 -14.45 -11.94 -9.38
CA VAL A 75 -14.90 -12.19 -7.99
C VAL A 75 -13.71 -12.39 -7.04
N ALA A 76 -12.69 -13.13 -7.49
CA ALA A 76 -11.47 -13.35 -6.71
C ALA A 76 -10.68 -12.05 -6.47
N GLU A 77 -10.57 -11.18 -7.46
CA GLU A 77 -9.87 -9.89 -7.32
C GLU A 77 -10.63 -8.96 -6.37
N PHE A 78 -11.97 -8.90 -6.50
CA PHE A 78 -12.82 -8.14 -5.58
C PHE A 78 -12.65 -8.62 -4.14
N ALA A 79 -12.65 -9.94 -3.91
CA ALA A 79 -12.45 -10.51 -2.59
C ALA A 79 -11.07 -10.13 -2.01
N MET A 80 -9.99 -10.23 -2.80
CA MET A 80 -8.64 -9.86 -2.36
C MET A 80 -8.50 -8.35 -2.10
N LEU A 81 -9.10 -7.51 -2.95
CA LEU A 81 -9.14 -6.05 -2.75
C LEU A 81 -9.95 -5.65 -1.50
N SER A 82 -10.94 -6.45 -1.11
CA SER A 82 -11.79 -6.21 0.06
C SER A 82 -11.28 -6.90 1.34
N ASP A 83 -10.14 -7.58 1.29
CA ASP A 83 -9.63 -8.45 2.37
C ASP A 83 -10.68 -9.46 2.86
N GLN A 84 -11.43 -10.03 1.92
CA GLN A 84 -12.47 -11.02 2.17
C GLN A 84 -12.06 -12.40 1.64
N THR A 85 -12.53 -13.43 2.32
CA THR A 85 -12.55 -14.80 1.84
C THR A 85 -13.86 -15.47 2.22
N TYR A 86 -14.16 -16.59 1.58
CA TYR A 86 -15.40 -17.32 1.76
C TYR A 86 -15.08 -18.69 2.35
N ASP A 87 -15.88 -19.09 3.32
CA ASP A 87 -15.77 -20.37 4.01
C ASP A 87 -17.17 -20.93 4.27
N LEU A 88 -17.28 -22.21 4.60
CA LEU A 88 -18.54 -22.85 4.96
C LEU A 88 -18.69 -22.96 6.47
N LYS A 89 -19.88 -22.68 6.97
CA LYS A 89 -20.29 -23.04 8.32
C LYS A 89 -20.61 -24.53 8.38
N ASN A 90 -20.66 -25.07 9.59
CA ASN A 90 -21.00 -26.48 9.85
C ASN A 90 -22.44 -26.86 9.42
N ASN A 91 -23.31 -25.88 9.17
CA ASN A 91 -24.66 -26.07 8.64
C ASN A 91 -24.75 -25.95 7.10
N GLY A 92 -23.62 -25.81 6.41
CA GLY A 92 -23.56 -25.67 4.96
C GLY A 92 -23.78 -24.24 4.44
N GLU A 93 -24.02 -23.25 5.30
CA GLU A 93 -24.13 -21.85 4.87
C GLU A 93 -22.76 -21.22 4.58
N VAL A 94 -22.71 -20.33 3.59
CA VAL A 94 -21.52 -19.52 3.31
C VAL A 94 -21.34 -18.46 4.39
N ARG A 95 -20.11 -18.29 4.86
CA ARG A 95 -19.68 -17.14 5.66
C ARG A 95 -18.54 -16.40 4.97
N THR A 96 -18.55 -15.08 5.11
CA THR A 96 -17.42 -14.23 4.73
C THR A 96 -16.54 -14.01 5.95
N THR A 97 -15.23 -14.18 5.80
CA THR A 97 -14.24 -13.89 6.84
C THR A 97 -13.16 -12.96 6.30
N THR A 98 -12.49 -12.25 7.20
CA THR A 98 -11.37 -11.37 6.82
C THR A 98 -10.15 -12.21 6.47
N LYS A 99 -9.52 -11.91 5.34
CA LYS A 99 -8.26 -12.51 4.91
C LYS A 99 -7.16 -11.46 4.86
N PHE A 100 -6.23 -11.53 5.81
CA PHE A 100 -5.04 -10.69 5.81
C PHE A 100 -4.00 -11.25 4.84
N LEU A 101 -3.72 -10.50 3.79
CA LEU A 101 -2.64 -10.83 2.85
C LEU A 101 -1.28 -10.50 3.47
N LYS A 102 -0.27 -11.34 3.20
CA LYS A 102 1.11 -11.01 3.56
C LYS A 102 1.49 -9.71 2.87
N LEU A 103 2.09 -8.79 3.61
CA LEU A 103 2.37 -7.43 3.12
C LEU A 103 3.08 -7.41 1.75
N PRO A 104 4.14 -8.21 1.48
CA PRO A 104 4.77 -8.22 0.17
C PRO A 104 3.87 -8.69 -0.98
N ASP A 105 3.03 -9.70 -0.71
CA ASP A 105 2.08 -10.22 -1.69
C ASP A 105 0.95 -9.20 -1.94
N ASN A 106 0.49 -8.53 -0.88
CA ASN A 106 -0.53 -7.49 -0.93
C ASN A 106 -0.07 -6.29 -1.77
N LEU A 107 1.19 -5.86 -1.59
CA LEU A 107 1.78 -4.79 -2.40
C LEU A 107 1.84 -5.19 -3.88
N ARG A 108 2.37 -6.38 -4.19
CA ARG A 108 2.42 -6.91 -5.57
C ARG A 108 1.06 -6.96 -6.23
N PHE A 109 0.09 -7.54 -5.54
CA PHE A 109 -1.28 -7.62 -6.01
C PHE A 109 -1.85 -6.23 -6.28
N THR A 110 -1.72 -5.30 -5.33
CA THR A 110 -2.30 -3.96 -5.44
C THR A 110 -1.70 -3.17 -6.60
N ILE A 111 -0.39 -3.23 -6.81
CA ILE A 111 0.26 -2.56 -7.95
C ILE A 111 -0.20 -3.15 -9.28
N ASN A 112 -0.34 -4.48 -9.39
CA ASN A 112 -0.88 -5.12 -10.59
C ASN A 112 -2.32 -4.66 -10.89
N MET A 113 -3.15 -4.53 -9.84
CA MET A 113 -4.51 -4.00 -9.98
C MET A 113 -4.51 -2.53 -10.43
N CYS A 114 -3.64 -1.70 -9.86
CA CYS A 114 -3.50 -0.30 -10.27
C CYS A 114 -3.09 -0.18 -11.74
N ASN A 115 -2.07 -0.92 -12.17
CA ASN A 115 -1.62 -0.92 -13.56
C ASN A 115 -2.75 -1.32 -14.52
N ARG A 116 -3.46 -2.41 -14.21
CA ARG A 116 -4.55 -2.92 -15.04
C ARG A 116 -5.75 -1.97 -15.10
N LEU A 117 -6.18 -1.44 -13.95
CA LEU A 117 -7.42 -0.65 -13.87
C LEU A 117 -7.23 0.80 -14.30
N PHE A 118 -6.04 1.36 -14.15
CA PHE A 118 -5.78 2.78 -14.43
C PHE A 118 -4.88 3.01 -15.65
N GLY A 119 -4.42 1.94 -16.31
CA GLY A 119 -3.50 2.05 -17.45
C GLY A 119 -2.12 2.56 -17.04
N CYS A 120 -1.72 2.31 -15.79
CA CYS A 120 -0.39 2.67 -15.29
C CYS A 120 0.63 1.58 -15.63
N SER A 121 1.91 1.93 -15.56
CA SER A 121 3.06 1.05 -15.79
C SER A 121 4.04 1.09 -14.62
N LEU A 122 3.51 0.99 -13.39
CA LEU A 122 4.33 0.94 -12.19
C LEU A 122 5.16 -0.34 -12.16
N ASN A 123 6.46 -0.20 -11.92
CA ASN A 123 7.36 -1.33 -11.76
C ASN A 123 7.84 -1.44 -10.31
N LEU A 124 7.47 -2.53 -9.64
CA LEU A 124 7.95 -2.83 -8.29
C LEU A 124 9.43 -3.16 -8.22
N GLN A 125 10.10 -3.37 -9.37
CA GLN A 125 11.49 -3.81 -9.43
C GLN A 125 11.70 -5.07 -8.58
N ALA A 126 10.75 -6.00 -8.72
CA ALA A 126 10.69 -7.26 -8.01
C ALA A 126 11.92 -8.13 -8.34
N GLY A 127 12.95 -8.07 -7.50
CA GLY A 127 14.25 -8.74 -7.74
C GLY A 127 15.45 -7.82 -7.54
N ASP A 128 15.21 -6.51 -7.43
CA ASP A 128 16.26 -5.52 -7.24
C ASP A 128 16.54 -5.28 -5.74
N ALA A 129 17.63 -4.57 -5.45
CA ALA A 129 18.05 -4.24 -4.10
C ALA A 129 16.96 -3.55 -3.26
N SER A 130 16.12 -2.71 -3.88
CA SER A 130 15.01 -2.04 -3.19
C SER A 130 13.96 -3.04 -2.67
N TRP A 131 13.64 -4.06 -3.45
CA TRP A 131 12.68 -5.10 -3.02
C TRP A 131 13.24 -5.94 -1.88
N ASP A 132 14.52 -6.32 -1.95
CA ASP A 132 15.19 -7.05 -0.86
C ASP A 132 15.22 -6.24 0.44
N ARG A 133 15.52 -4.93 0.35
CA ARG A 133 15.46 -4.02 1.51
C ARG A 133 14.05 -3.92 2.09
N PHE A 134 13.03 -3.89 1.23
CA PHE A 134 11.64 -3.92 1.67
C PHE A 134 11.32 -5.20 2.44
N LEU A 135 11.71 -6.38 1.93
CA LEU A 135 11.53 -7.65 2.64
C LEU A 135 12.25 -7.65 4.00
N LYS A 136 13.47 -7.12 4.07
CA LYS A 136 14.23 -6.96 5.31
C LYS A 136 13.51 -6.03 6.28
N ALA A 137 13.02 -4.88 5.84
CA ALA A 137 12.27 -3.95 6.68
C ALA A 137 10.97 -4.59 7.24
N VAL A 138 10.26 -5.38 6.43
CA VAL A 138 9.09 -6.16 6.90
C VAL A 138 9.50 -7.17 7.99
N ALA A 139 10.66 -7.83 7.85
CA ALA A 139 11.17 -8.72 8.87
C ALA A 139 11.50 -7.97 10.18
N VAL A 140 12.10 -6.77 10.10
CA VAL A 140 12.33 -5.90 11.27
C VAL A 140 11.01 -5.58 11.96
N ARG A 141 9.98 -5.13 11.20
CA ARG A 141 8.64 -4.87 11.75
C ARG A 141 8.11 -6.07 12.50
N ASN A 142 8.14 -7.24 11.87
CA ASN A 142 7.59 -8.46 12.48
C ASN A 142 8.33 -8.80 13.78
N ARG A 143 9.65 -8.67 13.79
CA ARG A 143 10.51 -8.90 14.97
C ARG A 143 10.16 -7.96 16.13
N ILE A 144 10.02 -6.65 15.90
CA ILE A 144 9.75 -5.68 16.97
C ILE A 144 8.28 -5.64 17.43
N MET A 145 7.36 -6.25 16.68
CA MET A 145 5.93 -6.36 17.01
C MET A 145 5.59 -7.66 17.73
N HIS A 146 6.35 -8.74 17.45
CA HIS A 146 6.20 -10.03 18.10
C HIS A 146 7.55 -10.53 18.66
N PRO A 147 8.18 -9.75 19.56
CA PRO A 147 9.49 -10.08 20.11
C PRO A 147 9.41 -11.33 20.98
N LYS A 148 10.38 -12.22 20.83
CA LYS A 148 10.54 -13.42 21.65
C LYS A 148 11.57 -13.22 22.76
N VAL A 149 12.54 -12.35 22.52
CA VAL A 149 13.60 -11.99 23.47
C VAL A 149 13.82 -10.48 23.50
N ILE A 150 14.49 -9.96 24.53
CA ILE A 150 14.69 -8.51 24.70
C ILE A 150 15.49 -7.87 23.55
N THR A 151 16.45 -8.61 22.99
CA THR A 151 17.27 -8.15 21.86
C THR A 151 16.46 -8.03 20.57
N ASP A 152 15.27 -8.62 20.48
CA ASP A 152 14.37 -8.43 19.33
C ASP A 152 13.85 -6.99 19.22
N PHE A 153 13.96 -6.17 20.28
CA PHE A 153 13.61 -4.74 20.23
C PHE A 153 14.72 -3.85 19.68
N GLU A 154 15.94 -4.38 19.53
CA GLU A 154 17.08 -3.61 19.06
C GLU A 154 17.05 -3.48 17.54
N ILE A 155 17.15 -2.26 17.04
CA ILE A 155 17.25 -1.98 15.61
C ILE A 155 18.64 -1.44 15.32
N THR A 156 19.32 -2.06 14.37
CA THR A 156 20.68 -1.73 13.94
C THR A 156 20.70 -0.55 12.96
N ASN A 157 21.87 0.07 12.79
CA ASN A 157 22.04 1.17 11.83
C ASN A 157 21.71 0.71 10.40
N GLN A 158 22.09 -0.52 10.05
CA GLN A 158 21.81 -1.08 8.73
C GLN A 158 20.31 -1.30 8.50
N GLU A 159 19.56 -1.69 9.54
CA GLU A 159 18.11 -1.83 9.45
C GLU A 159 17.42 -0.47 9.26
N ILE A 160 17.90 0.58 9.92
CA ILE A 160 17.43 1.96 9.70
C ILE A 160 17.75 2.45 8.29
N ASP A 161 18.98 2.25 7.81
CA ASP A 161 19.38 2.61 6.45
C ASP A 161 18.51 1.89 5.40
N ASN A 162 18.28 0.59 5.58
CA ASN A 162 17.36 -0.16 4.74
C ASN A 162 15.93 0.43 4.77
N CYS A 163 15.44 0.82 5.95
CA CYS A 163 14.12 1.42 6.11
C CYS A 163 14.01 2.78 5.39
N LYS A 164 15.02 3.66 5.52
CA LYS A 164 15.08 4.95 4.81
C LYS A 164 15.07 4.77 3.29
N GLN A 165 15.85 3.81 2.79
CA GLN A 165 15.87 3.50 1.36
C GLN A 165 14.53 2.92 0.86
N VAL A 166 13.82 2.15 1.69
CA VAL A 166 12.47 1.67 1.39
C VAL A 166 11.47 2.81 1.31
N VAL A 167 11.52 3.78 2.24
CA VAL A 167 10.67 4.97 2.19
C VAL A 167 10.89 5.75 0.90
N SER A 168 12.13 6.02 0.54
CA SER A 168 12.47 6.72 -0.71
C SER A 168 11.92 5.99 -1.94
N TRP A 169 12.21 4.69 -2.07
CA TRP A 169 11.73 3.86 -3.17
C TRP A 169 10.19 3.83 -3.25
N PHE A 170 9.52 3.64 -2.11
CA PHE A 170 8.07 3.57 -2.06
C PHE A 170 7.44 4.91 -2.45
N ASN A 171 7.94 6.03 -1.91
CA ASN A 171 7.42 7.36 -2.24
C ASN A 171 7.62 7.73 -3.71
N THR A 172 8.75 7.34 -4.32
CA THR A 172 8.96 7.51 -5.77
C THR A 172 7.90 6.76 -6.58
N MET A 173 7.60 5.52 -6.21
CA MET A 173 6.57 4.71 -6.87
C MET A 173 5.17 5.31 -6.73
N ILE A 174 4.81 5.81 -5.53
CA ILE A 174 3.51 6.44 -5.31
C ILE A 174 3.40 7.77 -6.07
N HIS A 175 4.46 8.57 -6.10
CA HIS A 175 4.51 9.79 -6.92
C HIS A 175 4.34 9.47 -8.41
N GLU A 176 5.00 8.42 -8.90
CA GLU A 176 4.84 7.94 -10.27
C GLU A 176 3.38 7.52 -10.55
N PHE A 177 2.76 6.80 -9.62
CA PHE A 177 1.35 6.41 -9.74
C PHE A 177 0.42 7.62 -9.89
N VAL A 178 0.54 8.60 -8.99
CA VAL A 178 -0.30 9.80 -9.01
C VAL A 178 -0.08 10.59 -10.31
N THR A 179 1.17 10.68 -10.78
CA THR A 179 1.52 11.36 -12.03
C THR A 179 0.89 10.67 -13.24
N GLN A 180 1.01 9.33 -13.34
CA GLN A 180 0.43 8.57 -14.45
C GLN A 180 -1.10 8.58 -14.40
N LEU A 181 -1.70 8.46 -13.21
CA LEU A 181 -3.14 8.51 -13.03
C LEU A 181 -3.73 9.83 -13.54
N ARG A 182 -3.07 10.96 -13.23
CA ARG A 182 -3.47 12.28 -13.74
C ARG A 182 -3.39 12.36 -15.26
N LYS A 183 -2.24 11.98 -15.84
CA LYS A 183 -2.03 11.99 -17.30
C LYS A 183 -3.06 11.14 -18.03
N ASN A 184 -3.34 9.95 -17.52
CA ASN A 184 -4.31 9.03 -18.12
C ASN A 184 -5.73 9.59 -18.03
N ALA A 185 -6.11 10.26 -16.94
CA ALA A 185 -7.40 10.93 -16.82
C ALA A 185 -7.57 12.08 -17.83
N GLU A 186 -6.52 12.90 -18.02
CA GLU A 186 -6.51 14.00 -19.01
C GLU A 186 -6.63 13.45 -20.45
N SER A 187 -5.95 12.35 -20.76
CA SER A 187 -6.03 11.74 -22.10
C SER A 187 -7.41 11.19 -22.46
N ILE A 188 -8.15 10.66 -21.46
CA ILE A 188 -9.50 10.14 -21.66
C ILE A 188 -10.47 11.29 -21.95
N SER A 189 -10.40 12.39 -21.19
CA SER A 189 -11.27 13.55 -21.41
C SER A 189 -11.07 14.16 -22.80
N ASN A 190 -9.84 14.27 -23.27
CA ASN A 190 -9.54 14.80 -24.61
C ASN A 190 -10.02 13.88 -25.75
N SER A 191 -10.17 12.57 -25.50
CA SER A 191 -10.65 11.60 -26.50
C SER A 191 -12.18 11.51 -26.59
N GLU A 192 -12.91 11.98 -25.56
CA GLU A 192 -14.38 12.01 -25.55
C GLU A 192 -14.94 13.29 -26.20
N GLU A 193 -14.10 14.32 -26.39
CA GLU A 193 -14.46 15.62 -27.01
C GLU A 193 -14.14 15.71 -28.52
N ALA A 194 -13.48 14.69 -29.09
CA ALA A 194 -13.08 14.62 -30.51
C ALA A 194 -13.96 13.65 -31.30
#